data_AF-A0A846PSD9-F1
#
_entry.id   AF-A0A846PSD9-F1
#
_cell.length_a   1.000
_cell.length_b   1.000
_cell.length_c   1.000
_cell.angle_alpha   90.00
_cell.angle_beta   90.00
_cell.angle_gamma   90.00
#
_symmetry.space_group_name_H-M   'P 1'
#
loop_
_entity.id
_entity.type
_entity.pdbx_description
1 polymer ?
#
loop_
_entity_poly.entity_id
_entity_poly.type
_entity_poly.pdbx_seq_one_letter_code
_entity_poly.pdbx_strand_id
1 'polypeptide(L)'
;RVSIGKERWKKPIVDIVAAHRTPYAATASVGFLNDLKEKVKKALEKDNLPSFIHVECPCPLGWKFDPSKTIEIAKLAVQTGMWILYEVHNGKLKITKSVLKRRPV
;
A
#
# COMPACT_ATOMS: atom_id res chain seq x y z
N ARG A 1 25.08 -24.10 1.67
CA ARG A 1 23.63 -24.19 1.34
C ARG A 1 23.22 -22.84 0.76
N VAL A 2 22.72 -22.80 -0.49
CA VAL A 2 22.22 -21.56 -1.09
C VAL A 2 20.84 -21.26 -0.50
N SER A 3 20.62 -20.04 -0.02
CA SER A 3 19.32 -19.61 0.50
C SER A 3 18.39 -19.26 -0.66
N ILE A 4 17.14 -19.74 -0.63
CA ILE A 4 16.10 -19.39 -1.60
C ILE A 4 15.42 -18.05 -1.29
N GLY A 5 15.86 -17.35 -0.23
CA GLY A 5 15.29 -16.09 0.22
C GLY A 5 14.25 -16.26 1.34
N LYS A 6 13.25 -15.38 1.37
CA LYS A 6 12.23 -15.33 2.44
C LYS A 6 11.11 -16.34 2.17
N GLU A 7 10.98 -17.33 3.05
CA GLU A 7 9.96 -18.40 2.91
C GLU A 7 8.54 -18.00 3.33
N ARG A 8 8.39 -16.99 4.18
CA ARG A 8 7.08 -16.57 4.70
C ARG A 8 6.50 -15.41 3.90
N TRP A 9 5.18 -15.46 3.69
CA TRP A 9 4.41 -14.37 3.09
C TRP A 9 4.46 -13.08 3.91
N LYS A 10 4.26 -11.94 3.23
CA LYS A 10 4.16 -10.62 3.88
C LYS A 10 2.95 -10.60 4.81
N LYS A 11 3.17 -10.15 6.05
CA LYS A 11 2.09 -9.95 7.04
C LYS A 11 1.07 -8.91 6.50
N PRO A 12 -0.24 -9.18 6.50
CA PRO A 12 -1.27 -8.24 6.05
C PRO A 12 -1.57 -7.20 7.15
N ILE A 13 -0.65 -6.25 7.36
CA ILE A 13 -0.70 -5.35 8.52
C ILE A 13 -1.95 -4.43 8.53
N VAL A 14 -2.40 -3.97 7.36
CA VAL A 14 -3.59 -3.10 7.26
C VAL A 14 -4.85 -3.86 7.67
N ASP A 15 -4.97 -5.13 7.28
CA ASP A 15 -6.12 -5.96 7.64
C ASP A 15 -6.14 -6.26 9.15
N ILE A 16 -4.96 -6.47 9.74
CA ILE A 16 -4.81 -6.65 11.19
C ILE A 16 -5.23 -5.38 11.92
N VAL A 17 -4.76 -4.21 11.49
CA VAL A 17 -5.17 -2.92 12.08
C VAL A 17 -6.68 -2.72 11.93
N ALA A 18 -7.24 -2.99 10.74
CA ALA A 18 -8.68 -2.89 10.51
C ALA A 18 -9.50 -3.83 11.42
N ALA A 19 -8.98 -5.02 11.75
CA ALA A 19 -9.63 -5.98 12.64
C ALA A 19 -9.78 -5.43 14.08
N HIS A 20 -8.94 -4.48 14.50
CA HIS A 20 -9.10 -3.76 15.77
C HIS A 20 -10.20 -2.67 15.74
N ARG A 21 -11.02 -2.62 14.67
CA ARG A 21 -12.10 -1.64 14.48
C ARG A 21 -11.60 -0.19 14.45
N THR A 22 -10.39 0.01 13.96
CA THR A 22 -9.87 1.36 13.68
C THR A 22 -10.79 2.07 12.67
N PRO A 23 -11.20 3.32 12.90
CA PRO A 23 -12.12 4.04 12.02
C PRO A 23 -11.62 4.16 10.58
N TYR A 24 -10.30 4.25 10.41
CA TYR A 24 -9.70 4.36 9.08
C TYR A 24 -8.35 3.63 9.00
N ALA A 25 -8.24 2.70 8.07
CA ALA A 25 -7.00 2.03 7.72
C ALA A 25 -6.85 2.01 6.19
N ALA A 26 -5.68 2.25 5.64
CA ALA A 26 -5.49 2.26 4.19
C ALA A 26 -4.10 1.81 3.76
N THR A 27 -3.98 1.40 2.52
CA THR A 27 -2.70 1.32 1.80
C THR A 27 -2.56 2.51 0.86
N ALA A 28 -1.34 2.97 0.59
CA ALA A 28 -1.06 4.01 -0.39
C ALA A 28 0.29 3.73 -1.07
N SER A 29 0.62 4.46 -2.14
CA SER A 29 1.90 4.35 -2.85
C SER A 29 2.37 5.72 -3.31
N VAL A 30 3.69 5.95 -3.27
CA VAL A 30 4.30 7.17 -3.83
C VAL A 30 4.10 7.29 -5.35
N GLY A 31 3.78 6.19 -6.04
CA GLY A 31 3.43 6.19 -7.45
C GLY A 31 2.07 6.83 -7.77
N PHE A 32 1.21 7.04 -6.76
CA PHE A 32 -0.15 7.55 -6.88
C PHE A 32 -0.41 8.68 -5.86
N LEU A 33 0.26 9.82 -6.05
CA LEU A 33 0.22 10.94 -5.11
C LEU A 33 -1.18 11.49 -4.82
N ASN A 34 -2.08 11.53 -5.81
CA ASN A 34 -3.46 12.01 -5.60
C ASN A 34 -4.25 11.09 -4.67
N ASP A 35 -4.05 9.76 -4.79
CA ASP A 35 -4.65 8.76 -3.90
C ASP A 35 -4.09 8.90 -2.48
N LEU A 36 -2.76 9.06 -2.36
CA LEU A 36 -2.12 9.28 -1.06
C LEU A 36 -2.63 10.56 -0.37
N LYS A 37 -2.70 11.68 -1.09
CA LYS A 37 -3.19 12.97 -0.55
C LYS A 37 -4.64 12.87 -0.05
N GLU A 38 -5.52 12.29 -0.86
CA GLU A 38 -6.92 12.06 -0.49
C GLU A 38 -7.05 11.19 0.77
N LYS A 39 -6.25 10.11 0.86
CA LYS A 39 -6.28 9.21 2.00
C LYS A 39 -5.75 9.85 3.28
N VAL A 40 -4.72 10.69 3.17
CA VAL A 40 -4.21 11.48 4.31
C VAL A 40 -5.26 12.47 4.77
N LYS A 41 -5.93 13.18 3.85
CA LYS A 41 -7.03 14.10 4.20
C LYS A 41 -8.15 13.38 4.95
N LYS A 42 -8.65 12.26 4.40
CA LYS A 42 -9.68 11.42 5.06
C LYS A 42 -9.27 10.92 6.44
N ALA A 43 -7.99 10.57 6.63
CA ALA A 43 -7.48 10.12 7.92
C ALA A 43 -7.47 11.24 8.96
N LEU A 44 -7.10 12.45 8.56
CA LEU A 44 -7.11 13.63 9.44
C LEU A 44 -8.52 14.09 9.82
N GLU A 45 -9.51 13.84 8.95
CA GLU A 45 -10.93 14.14 9.20
C GLU A 45 -11.61 13.17 10.21
N LYS A 46 -10.90 12.20 10.80
CA LYS A 46 -11.49 11.22 11.75
C LYS A 46 -11.62 11.72 13.19
N ASP A 47 -11.83 13.02 13.40
CA ASP A 47 -12.16 13.61 14.70
C ASP A 47 -11.30 13.10 15.87
N ASN A 48 -9.96 13.11 15.71
CA ASN A 48 -8.97 12.62 16.68
C ASN A 48 -9.02 11.12 17.01
N LEU A 49 -9.72 10.31 16.22
CA LEU A 49 -9.66 8.86 16.32
C LEU A 49 -8.42 8.30 15.60
N PRO A 50 -7.90 7.14 16.02
CA PRO A 50 -6.72 6.56 15.39
C PRO A 50 -6.98 6.23 13.92
N SER A 51 -6.00 6.55 13.08
CA SER A 51 -5.99 6.21 11.66
C SER A 51 -4.64 5.60 11.28
N PHE A 52 -4.62 4.69 10.31
CA PHE A 52 -3.41 4.03 9.86
C PHE A 52 -3.29 4.05 8.34
N ILE A 53 -2.14 4.43 7.81
CA ILE A 53 -1.85 4.37 6.37
C ILE A 53 -0.52 3.67 6.16
N HIS A 54 -0.53 2.54 5.44
CA HIS A 54 0.66 1.84 5.02
C HIS A 54 1.06 2.32 3.63
N VAL A 55 2.14 3.10 3.55
CA VAL A 55 2.62 3.69 2.29
C VAL A 55 3.75 2.83 1.70
N GLU A 56 3.60 2.44 0.44
CA GLU A 56 4.68 1.82 -0.32
C GLU A 56 5.64 2.89 -0.85
N CYS A 57 6.90 2.76 -0.43
CA CYS A 57 8.02 3.61 -0.78
C CYS A 57 9.17 2.71 -1.26
N PRO A 58 9.35 2.52 -2.58
CA PRO A 58 10.46 1.71 -3.11
C PRO A 58 11.82 2.21 -2.62
N CYS A 59 12.65 1.28 -2.15
CA CYS A 59 13.99 1.59 -1.66
C CYS A 59 15.03 1.14 -2.70
N PRO A 60 15.68 2.05 -3.45
CA PRO A 60 16.62 1.68 -4.51
C PRO A 60 17.82 0.88 -3.98
N LEU A 61 18.34 1.22 -2.80
CA LEU A 61 19.44 0.50 -2.17
C LEU A 61 19.05 -0.91 -1.76
N GLY A 62 17.88 -1.06 -1.12
CA GLY A 62 17.41 -2.35 -0.62
C GLY A 62 16.95 -3.29 -1.74
N TRP A 63 16.31 -2.73 -2.77
CA TRP A 63 15.70 -3.50 -3.88
C TRP A 63 16.58 -3.55 -5.13
N LYS A 64 17.73 -2.87 -5.11
CA LYS A 64 18.76 -2.88 -6.16
C LYS A 64 18.24 -2.44 -7.54
N PHE A 65 17.77 -1.21 -7.62
CA PHE A 65 17.36 -0.58 -8.86
C PHE A 65 17.88 0.87 -8.96
N ASP A 66 17.91 1.42 -10.18
CA ASP A 66 18.34 2.79 -10.44
C ASP A 66 17.41 3.81 -9.72
N PRO A 67 17.91 4.70 -8.85
CA PRO A 67 17.09 5.66 -8.11
C PRO A 67 16.11 6.47 -8.96
N SER A 68 16.44 6.76 -10.23
CA SER A 68 15.55 7.45 -11.17
C SER A 68 14.25 6.69 -11.48
N LYS A 69 14.24 5.37 -11.28
CA LYS A 69 13.09 4.48 -11.53
C LYS A 69 12.14 4.32 -10.35
N THR A 70 12.35 5.03 -9.23
CA THR A 70 11.55 4.88 -8.00
C THR A 70 10.04 4.97 -8.26
N ILE A 71 9.60 5.98 -9.03
CA ILE A 71 8.17 6.17 -9.33
C ILE A 71 7.64 5.12 -10.32
N GLU A 72 8.47 4.69 -11.27
CA GLU A 72 8.12 3.63 -12.21
C GLU A 72 7.86 2.32 -11.46
N ILE A 73 8.75 1.94 -10.54
CA ILE A 73 8.63 0.74 -9.73
C ILE A 73 7.42 0.79 -8.79
N ALA A 74 7.17 1.93 -8.15
CA ALA A 74 5.97 2.11 -7.32
C ALA A 74 4.68 1.87 -8.14
N LYS A 75 4.64 2.38 -9.38
CA LYS A 75 3.50 2.15 -10.28
C LYS A 75 3.42 0.69 -10.72
N LEU A 76 4.54 0.04 -11.04
CA LEU A 76 4.59 -1.37 -11.41
C LEU A 76 4.13 -2.28 -10.28
N ALA A 77 4.49 -2.00 -9.03
CA ALA A 77 4.01 -2.74 -7.86
C ALA A 77 2.48 -2.76 -7.79
N VAL A 78 1.83 -1.64 -8.09
CA VAL A 78 0.36 -1.56 -8.17
C VAL A 78 -0.20 -2.25 -9.41
N GLN A 79 0.43 -2.07 -10.58
CA GLN A 79 -0.03 -2.67 -11.85
C GLN A 79 0.08 -4.19 -11.88
N THR A 80 1.04 -4.77 -11.16
CA THR A 80 1.20 -6.22 -11.01
C THR A 80 0.33 -6.80 -9.90
N GLY A 81 -0.15 -5.96 -8.98
CA GLY A 81 -0.90 -6.38 -7.80
C GLY A 81 -0.03 -6.81 -6.63
N MET A 82 1.30 -6.67 -6.71
CA MET A 82 2.19 -6.81 -5.54
C MET A 82 1.84 -5.82 -4.42
N TRP A 83 1.32 -4.65 -4.81
CA TRP A 83 0.74 -3.67 -3.91
C TRP A 83 -0.69 -3.34 -4.36
N ILE A 84 -1.63 -3.28 -3.42
CA ILE A 84 -3.03 -2.98 -3.73
C ILE A 84 -3.36 -1.65 -3.05
N LEU A 85 -4.00 -0.73 -3.77
CA LEU A 85 -4.47 0.55 -3.21
C LEU A 85 -5.93 0.40 -2.76
N TYR A 86 -6.15 0.42 -1.46
CA TYR A 86 -7.47 0.32 -0.85
C TYR A 86 -7.55 1.10 0.46
N GLU A 87 -8.78 1.35 0.90
CA GLU A 87 -9.11 1.92 2.19
C GLU A 87 -10.15 1.04 2.89
N VAL A 88 -10.08 0.97 4.21
CA VAL A 88 -11.07 0.35 5.09
C VAL A 88 -11.60 1.46 5.98
N HIS A 89 -12.85 1.83 5.78
CA HIS A 89 -13.52 2.88 6.54
C HIS A 89 -14.66 2.24 7.33
N ASN A 90 -14.57 2.29 8.66
CA ASN A 90 -15.55 1.67 9.57
C ASN A 90 -15.88 0.21 9.18
N GLY A 91 -14.84 -0.59 8.93
CA GLY A 91 -14.97 -2.00 8.54
C GLY A 91 -15.36 -2.25 7.07
N LYS A 92 -15.63 -1.22 6.27
CA LYS A 92 -15.98 -1.36 4.84
C LYS A 92 -14.75 -1.16 3.97
N LEU A 93 -14.36 -2.21 3.24
CA LEU A 93 -13.26 -2.16 2.27
C LEU A 93 -13.69 -1.49 0.97
N LYS A 94 -12.86 -0.61 0.45
CA LYS A 94 -13.00 0.03 -0.87
C LYS A 94 -11.65 0.06 -1.59
N ILE A 95 -11.59 -0.54 -2.77
CA ILE A 95 -10.42 -0.44 -3.65
C ILE A 95 -10.43 0.95 -4.31
N THR A 96 -9.34 1.72 -4.14
CA THR A 96 -9.27 3.09 -4.68
C THR A 96 -8.69 3.15 -6.08
N LYS A 97 -7.87 2.16 -6.47
CA LYS A 97 -7.40 1.99 -7.84
C LYS A 97 -7.61 0.56 -8.30
N SER A 98 -8.63 0.36 -9.15
CA SER A 98 -8.83 -0.93 -9.82
C SER A 98 -7.87 -1.07 -11.01
N VAL A 99 -7.16 -2.20 -11.07
CA VAL A 99 -6.32 -2.59 -12.20
C VAL A 99 -7.03 -3.76 -12.89
N LEU A 100 -7.75 -3.47 -13.97
CA LEU A 100 -8.59 -4.46 -14.67
C LEU A 100 -7.78 -5.62 -15.26
N LYS A 101 -6.59 -5.31 -15.80
CA LYS A 101 -5.64 -6.29 -16.34
C LYS A 101 -4.29 -6.11 -15.67
N ARG A 102 -3.96 -7.01 -14.75
CA ARG A 102 -2.68 -6.97 -14.03
C ARG A 102 -1.54 -7.41 -14.94
N ARG A 103 -0.37 -6.79 -14.76
CA ARG A 103 0.88 -7.24 -15.37
C ARG A 103 1.40 -8.48 -14.63
N PRO A 104 2.14 -9.38 -15.28
CA PRO A 104 2.82 -10.46 -14.58
C PRO A 104 3.87 -9.89 -13.61
N VAL A 105 4.09 -10.63 -12.51
CA VAL A 105 5.18 -10.38 -11.56
C VAL A 105 6.50 -10.94 -12.08
#